data_AF-A0A5E5BPT4-F1
#
_entry.id   AF-A0A5E5BPT4-F1
#
_cell.length_a   1.000
_cell.length_b   1.000
_cell.length_c   1.000
_cell.angle_alpha   90.00
_cell.angle_beta   90.00
_cell.angle_gamma   90.00
#
_symmetry.space_group_name_H-M   'P 1'
#
loop_
_entity.id
_entity.type
_entity.pdbx_description
1 polymer ?
#
loop_
_entity_poly.entity_id
_entity_poly.type
_entity_poly.pdbx_seq_one_letter_code
_entity_poly.pdbx_strand_id
1 'polypeptide(L)'
;MGEPMKQYELDEVRAMSFERLGAIEDPVDLMATGSIAPILVRYAVRTGQLERRYPGVALSALLDAIMKSATMINWPLDTVAQKAPQAKQDADVDTYLDELQPHLERALKPH
;
A
#
# COMPACT_ATOMS: atom_id res chain seq x y z
N MET A 1 12.12 27.58 -0.87
CA MET A 1 12.17 26.93 -2.20
C MET A 1 11.40 25.65 -2.05
N GLY A 2 10.21 25.55 -2.64
CA GLY A 2 9.44 24.31 -2.58
C GLY A 2 10.10 23.33 -3.53
N GLU A 3 10.70 22.27 -3.01
CA GLU A 3 11.18 21.17 -3.82
C GLU A 3 10.01 20.66 -4.68
N PRO A 4 10.22 20.37 -5.97
CA PRO A 4 9.14 19.88 -6.83
C PRO A 4 8.63 18.56 -6.24
N MET A 5 7.34 18.54 -5.85
CA MET A 5 6.63 17.33 -5.44
C MET A 5 6.86 16.26 -6.50
N LYS A 6 7.59 15.20 -6.14
CA LYS A 6 7.99 14.16 -7.07
C LYS A 6 6.84 13.16 -7.16
N GLN A 7 5.95 13.43 -8.11
CA GLN A 7 4.90 12.49 -8.49
C GLN A 7 5.53 11.19 -8.98
N TYR A 8 5.15 10.07 -8.38
CA TYR A 8 5.58 8.75 -8.83
C TYR A 8 4.52 8.13 -9.73
N GLU A 9 4.96 7.42 -10.76
CA GLU A 9 4.08 6.55 -11.54
C GLU A 9 3.96 5.17 -10.87
N LEU A 10 2.84 4.47 -11.08
CA LEU A 10 2.62 3.14 -10.52
C LEU A 10 3.74 2.16 -10.97
N ASP A 11 4.21 2.29 -12.20
CA ASP A 11 5.28 1.45 -12.73
C ASP A 11 6.62 1.69 -12.01
N GLU A 12 6.95 2.96 -11.72
CA GLU A 12 8.12 3.30 -10.90
C GLU A 12 8.01 2.70 -9.51
N VAL A 13 6.84 2.84 -8.86
CA VAL A 13 6.61 2.26 -7.53
C VAL A 13 6.75 0.74 -7.55
N ARG A 14 6.27 0.06 -8.61
CA ARG A 14 6.41 -1.40 -8.75
C ARG A 14 7.86 -1.85 -8.90
N ALA A 15 8.71 -1.02 -9.49
CA ALA A 15 10.14 -1.28 -9.65
C ALA A 15 10.98 -0.90 -8.41
N MET A 16 10.41 -0.16 -7.46
CA MET A 16 11.09 0.22 -6.22
C MET A 16 11.12 -0.93 -5.19
N SER A 17 11.95 -0.75 -4.16
CA SER A 17 11.96 -1.64 -2.99
C SER A 17 10.99 -1.13 -1.91
N PHE A 18 10.57 -2.01 -1.02
CA PHE A 18 9.73 -1.65 0.12
C PHE A 18 10.33 -0.52 0.97
N GLU A 19 11.65 -0.55 1.20
CA GLU A 19 12.37 0.49 1.95
C GLU A 19 12.24 1.86 1.27
N ARG A 20 12.40 1.90 -0.06
CA ARG A 20 12.25 3.11 -0.88
C ARG A 20 10.83 3.66 -0.82
N LEU A 21 9.83 2.78 -0.87
CA LEU A 21 8.42 3.16 -0.75
C LEU A 21 8.07 3.66 0.67
N GLY A 22 8.60 3.01 1.70
CA GLY A 22 8.49 3.44 3.09
C GLY A 22 9.19 4.78 3.38
N ALA A 23 10.28 5.06 2.68
CA ALA A 23 11.03 6.31 2.83
C ALA A 23 10.31 7.54 2.28
N ILE A 24 9.33 7.38 1.39
CA ILE A 24 8.52 8.50 0.88
C ILE A 24 7.80 9.16 2.06
N GLU A 25 8.02 10.45 2.29
CA GLU A 25 7.41 11.19 3.40
C GLU A 25 6.01 11.68 3.05
N ASP A 26 5.84 12.14 1.81
CA ASP A 26 4.59 12.71 1.35
C ASP A 26 3.72 11.65 0.63
N PRO A 27 2.53 11.32 1.16
CA PRO A 27 1.63 10.36 0.52
C PRO A 27 0.96 10.93 -0.75
N VAL A 28 0.99 12.25 -0.98
CA VAL A 28 0.44 12.88 -2.20
C VAL A 28 1.26 12.46 -3.42
N ASP A 29 2.57 12.28 -3.27
CA ASP A 29 3.45 11.75 -4.31
C ASP A 29 3.03 10.34 -4.76
N LEU A 30 2.41 9.56 -3.86
CA LEU A 30 1.85 8.24 -4.14
C LEU A 30 0.41 8.30 -4.66
N MET A 31 -0.39 9.28 -4.22
CA MET A 31 -1.74 9.49 -4.74
C MET A 31 -1.73 9.81 -6.24
N ALA A 32 -0.67 10.43 -6.75
CA ALA A 32 -0.47 10.70 -8.17
C ALA A 32 -0.46 9.43 -9.05
N THR A 33 -0.14 8.27 -8.47
CA THR A 33 -0.20 6.97 -9.18
C THR A 33 -1.63 6.57 -9.58
N GLY A 34 -2.66 7.25 -9.04
CA GLY A 34 -4.06 6.88 -9.22
C GLY A 34 -4.45 5.56 -8.55
N SER A 35 -3.55 4.98 -7.76
CA SER A 35 -3.73 3.73 -7.06
C SER A 35 -3.43 3.89 -5.58
N ILE A 36 -4.21 3.20 -4.76
CA ILE A 36 -4.08 3.26 -3.30
C ILE A 36 -3.12 2.18 -2.79
N ALA A 37 -2.80 1.20 -3.63
CA ALA A 37 -1.90 0.10 -3.31
C ALA A 37 -0.54 0.57 -2.75
N PRO A 38 0.14 1.57 -3.36
CA PRO A 38 1.37 2.13 -2.81
C PRO A 38 1.21 2.67 -1.38
N ILE A 39 0.08 3.30 -1.07
CA ILE A 39 -0.19 3.91 0.24
C ILE A 39 -0.33 2.84 1.31
N LEU A 40 -1.09 1.76 1.02
CA LEU A 40 -1.23 0.63 1.97
C LEU A 40 0.08 -0.09 2.20
N VAL A 41 0.85 -0.33 1.14
CA VAL A 41 2.15 -1.00 1.29
C VAL A 41 3.10 -0.10 2.08
N ARG A 42 3.15 1.20 1.79
CA ARG A 42 3.93 2.17 2.59
C ARG A 42 3.53 2.14 4.06
N TYR A 43 2.23 2.12 4.35
CA TYR A 43 1.72 2.00 5.71
C TYR A 43 2.21 0.70 6.37
N ALA A 44 2.09 -0.45 5.69
CA ALA A 44 2.56 -1.73 6.22
C ALA A 44 4.07 -1.76 6.45
N VAL A 45 4.86 -1.09 5.60
CA VAL A 45 6.31 -0.93 5.78
C VAL A 45 6.60 -0.06 7.01
N ARG A 46 6.00 1.13 7.10
CA ARG A 46 6.24 2.07 8.22
C ARG A 46 5.79 1.55 9.57
N THR A 47 4.73 0.73 9.58
CA THR A 47 4.21 0.10 10.80
C THR A 47 4.87 -1.24 11.11
N GLY A 48 5.84 -1.68 10.32
CA GLY A 48 6.56 -2.95 10.53
C GLY A 48 5.69 -4.20 10.34
N GLN A 49 4.54 -4.06 9.69
CA GLN A 49 3.59 -5.16 9.46
C GLN A 49 3.87 -5.92 8.16
N LEU A 50 4.64 -5.33 7.24
CA LEU A 50 4.89 -5.93 5.93
C LEU A 50 5.47 -7.34 6.05
N GLU A 51 6.59 -7.52 6.77
CA GLU A 51 7.24 -8.84 6.89
C GLU A 51 6.37 -9.85 7.65
N ARG A 52 5.53 -9.37 8.58
CA ARG A 52 4.64 -10.23 9.36
C ARG A 52 3.47 -10.75 8.52
N ARG A 53 2.92 -9.93 7.62
CA ARG A 53 1.74 -10.26 6.80
C ARG A 53 2.11 -10.83 5.43
N TYR A 54 3.20 -10.35 4.83
CA TYR A 54 3.60 -10.67 3.46
C TYR A 54 5.08 -11.12 3.37
N PRO A 55 5.48 -12.19 4.10
CA PRO A 55 6.87 -12.64 4.10
C PRO A 55 7.28 -13.12 2.71
N GLY A 56 8.36 -12.55 2.17
CA GLY A 56 8.93 -12.95 0.87
C GLY A 56 8.10 -12.57 -0.36
N VAL A 57 7.07 -11.72 -0.22
CA VAL A 57 6.27 -11.26 -1.35
C VAL A 57 6.96 -10.07 -2.04
N ALA A 58 7.08 -10.11 -3.36
CA ALA A 58 7.62 -8.98 -4.13
C ALA A 58 6.66 -7.79 -4.11
N LEU A 59 7.19 -6.56 -4.06
CA LEU A 59 6.39 -5.33 -4.07
C LEU A 59 5.43 -5.29 -5.28
N SER A 60 5.92 -5.62 -6.47
CA SER A 60 5.10 -5.64 -7.69
C SER A 60 3.91 -6.60 -7.60
N ALA A 61 4.09 -7.78 -7.00
CA ALA A 61 3.05 -8.77 -6.79
C ALA A 61 2.04 -8.32 -5.73
N LEU A 62 2.54 -7.73 -4.63
CA LEU A 62 1.68 -7.19 -3.57
C LEU A 62 0.81 -6.04 -4.09
N LEU A 63 1.38 -5.13 -4.87
CA LEU A 63 0.64 -4.03 -5.50
C LEU A 63 -0.46 -4.56 -6.43
N ASP A 64 -0.15 -5.54 -7.27
CA ASP A 64 -1.13 -6.16 -8.19
C ASP A 64 -2.26 -6.87 -7.43
N ALA A 65 -1.90 -7.61 -6.37
CA ALA A 65 -2.86 -8.29 -5.51
C ALA A 65 -3.78 -7.29 -4.78
N ILE A 66 -3.23 -6.18 -4.27
CA ILE A 66 -4.02 -5.12 -3.64
C ILE A 66 -4.94 -4.47 -4.65
N MET A 67 -4.46 -4.15 -5.86
CA MET A 67 -5.30 -3.57 -6.90
C MET A 67 -6.46 -4.49 -7.28
N LYS A 68 -6.20 -5.80 -7.43
CA LYS A 68 -7.24 -6.80 -7.69
C LYS A 68 -8.21 -6.97 -6.52
N SER A 69 -7.73 -6.88 -5.29
CA SER A 69 -8.58 -7.05 -4.10
C SER A 69 -9.39 -5.79 -3.80
N ALA A 70 -8.85 -4.61 -4.11
CA ALA A 70 -9.52 -3.32 -3.97
C ALA A 70 -10.71 -3.17 -4.92
N THR A 71 -10.78 -3.92 -6.03
CA THR A 71 -12.01 -3.98 -6.85
C THR A 71 -13.08 -4.92 -6.29
N MET A 72 -12.71 -5.80 -5.35
CA MET A 72 -13.61 -6.79 -4.75
C MET A 72 -14.14 -6.37 -3.37
N ILE A 73 -13.42 -5.50 -2.65
CA ILE A 73 -13.81 -5.02 -1.32
C ILE A 73 -14.13 -3.54 -1.39
N ASN A 74 -15.25 -3.13 -0.79
CA ASN A 74 -15.62 -1.72 -0.74
C ASN A 74 -14.63 -0.97 0.16
N TRP A 75 -13.94 0.01 -0.40
CA TRP A 75 -12.89 0.71 0.33
C TRP A 75 -13.49 1.74 1.31
N PRO A 76 -13.19 1.67 2.61
CA PRO A 76 -13.64 2.67 3.57
C PRO A 76 -12.80 3.96 3.41
N LEU A 77 -13.21 4.77 2.43
CA LEU A 77 -12.59 6.05 2.09
C LEU A 77 -12.51 7.01 3.29
N ASP A 78 -13.49 6.97 4.19
CA ASP A 78 -13.54 7.86 5.35
C ASP A 78 -12.42 7.58 6.37
N THR A 79 -12.08 6.31 6.61
CA THR A 79 -11.07 5.94 7.61
C THR A 79 -9.74 5.61 6.96
N VAL A 80 -9.70 4.62 6.07
CA VAL A 80 -8.44 4.11 5.54
C VAL A 80 -7.77 5.11 4.61
N ALA A 81 -8.52 5.83 3.77
CA ALA A 81 -7.93 6.83 2.88
C ALA A 81 -7.40 8.06 3.62
N GLN A 82 -7.92 8.38 4.81
CA GLN A 82 -7.41 9.49 5.63
C GLN A 82 -6.28 9.07 6.58
N LYS A 83 -6.27 7.81 7.03
CA LYS A 83 -5.32 7.31 8.04
C LYS A 83 -4.11 6.58 7.45
N ALA A 84 -4.29 5.78 6.39
CA ALA A 84 -3.17 5.10 5.73
C ALA A 84 -2.07 6.05 5.24
N PRO A 85 -2.38 7.25 4.67
CA PRO A 85 -1.38 8.26 4.30
C PRO A 85 -0.52 8.75 5.47
N GLN A 86 -1.09 8.78 6.68
CA GLN A 86 -0.37 9.24 7.88
C GLN A 86 0.72 8.26 8.31
N ALA A 87 0.71 7.03 7.78
CA ALA A 87 1.68 5.98 8.09
C ALA A 87 1.91 5.77 9.60
N LYS A 88 0.85 6.00 10.39
CA LYS A 88 0.79 5.75 11.83
C LYS A 88 -0.11 4.56 12.07
N GLN A 89 0.34 3.62 12.89
CA GLN A 89 -0.43 2.43 13.22
C GLN A 89 -1.80 2.82 13.78
N ASP A 90 -2.85 2.33 13.12
CA ASP A 90 -4.24 2.62 13.44
C ASP A 90 -5.08 1.34 13.30
N ALA A 91 -6.00 1.13 14.25
CA ALA A 91 -6.80 -0.08 14.33
C ALA A 91 -7.78 -0.25 13.16
N ASP A 92 -8.30 0.83 12.57
CA ASP A 92 -9.21 0.74 11.43
C ASP A 92 -8.46 0.29 10.17
N VAL A 93 -7.26 0.83 9.95
CA VAL A 93 -6.39 0.40 8.83
C VAL A 93 -5.92 -1.03 9.05
N ASP A 94 -5.60 -1.40 10.29
CA ASP A 94 -5.19 -2.76 10.65
C ASP A 94 -6.29 -3.79 10.38
N THR A 95 -7.52 -3.46 10.79
CA THR A 95 -8.72 -4.28 10.55
C THR A 95 -8.98 -4.43 9.05
N TYR A 96 -8.90 -3.33 8.30
CA TYR A 96 -9.06 -3.39 6.85
C TYR A 96 -7.99 -4.24 6.17
N LEU A 97 -6.73 -4.15 6.61
CA LEU A 97 -5.66 -5.01 6.10
C LEU A 97 -5.89 -6.48 6.47
N ASP A 98 -6.49 -6.77 7.63
CA ASP A 98 -6.84 -8.13 8.06
C ASP A 98 -7.97 -8.71 7.19
N GLU A 99 -8.99 -7.90 6.87
CA GLU A 99 -10.04 -8.27 5.92
C GLU A 99 -9.49 -8.44 4.50
N LEU A 100 -8.52 -7.62 4.09
CA LEU A 100 -7.91 -7.70 2.76
C LEU A 100 -6.96 -8.91 2.64
N GLN A 101 -6.31 -9.31 3.73
CA GLN A 101 -5.30 -10.39 3.77
C GLN A 101 -5.75 -11.69 3.07
N PRO A 102 -6.92 -12.30 3.35
CA PRO A 102 -7.34 -13.52 2.67
C PRO A 102 -7.57 -13.32 1.16
N HIS A 103 -7.95 -12.11 0.73
CA HIS A 103 -8.08 -11.79 -0.70
C HIS A 103 -6.72 -11.66 -1.37
N LEU A 104 -5.75 -11.05 -0.68
CA LEU A 104 -4.37 -10.95 -1.14
C LEU A 104 -3.72 -12.32 -1.24
N GLU A 105 -3.86 -13.17 -0.23
CA GLU A 105 -3.31 -14.53 -0.26
C GLU A 105 -3.88 -15.35 -1.43
N ARG A 106 -5.16 -15.18 -1.76
CA ARG A 106 -5.77 -15.81 -2.94
C ARG A 106 -5.25 -15.22 -4.25
N ALA A 107 -5.02 -13.90 -4.30
CA ALA A 107 -4.49 -13.23 -5.48
C ALA A 107 -2.99 -13.49 -5.71
N LEU A 108 -2.23 -13.72 -4.63
CA LEU A 108 -0.79 -13.99 -4.64
C LEU A 108 -0.46 -15.48 -4.88
N LYS A 109 -1.40 -16.40 -4.64
CA LYS A 109 -1.21 -17.81 -4.97
C LYS A 109 -1.20 -18.00 -6.49
N PRO A 110 -0.14 -18.58 -7.07
CA PRO A 110 -0.14 -18.96 -8.48
C PRO A 110 -1.20 -20.04 -8.71
N HIS A 111 -2.03 -19.83 -9.73
CA HIS A 111 -2.98 -20.82 -10.24
C HIS A 111 -2.24 -21.91 -11.02
#